data_AF-A0A7S4JB04-F1
#
_entry.id   AF-A0A7S4JB04-F1
#
_cell.length_a   1.000
_cell.length_b   1.000
_cell.length_c   1.000
_cell.angle_alpha   90.00
_cell.angle_beta   90.00
_cell.angle_gamma   90.00
#
_symmetry.space_group_name_H-M   'P 1'
#
loop_
_entity.id
_entity.type
_entity.pdbx_description
1 polymer ?
#
loop_
_entity_poly.entity_id
_entity_poly.type
_entity_poly.pdbx_seq_one_letter_code
_entity_poly.pdbx_strand_id
1 'polypeptide(L)'
;RGRDILVYFRGTAAGSVKALLYNKDYSLGIRQLLLRRYSRVRGWVVSDRINSSSYHDELLRSVFCLAPAGWELWSVRFFEAILLGCIPVLLTDDVQLPFQQRLDYSRFTVKVEQRRILELESILSSINETVIRRKQEGLKEVWKRMTYQRPPEDGDAFTGIMDELARRVETLGKTPAGGW
;
A
#
# COMPACT_ATOMS: atom_id res chain seq x y z
N ARG A 1 21.01 8.21 5.87
CA ARG A 1 21.31 7.06 4.99
C ARG A 1 20.30 7.09 3.85
N GLY A 2 20.74 6.98 2.60
CA GLY A 2 19.83 7.01 1.44
C GLY A 2 19.06 5.70 1.28
N ARG A 3 17.99 5.73 0.47
CA ARG A 3 17.26 4.53 0.05
C ARG A 3 18.00 3.90 -1.14
N ASP A 4 18.54 2.71 -0.97
CA ASP A 4 19.37 1.99 -1.97
C ASP A 4 18.65 0.80 -2.62
N ILE A 5 17.45 0.46 -2.17
CA ILE A 5 16.56 -0.52 -2.81
C ILE A 5 15.50 0.26 -3.62
N LEU A 6 15.38 -0.01 -4.92
CA LEU A 6 14.40 0.72 -5.74
C LEU A 6 12.98 0.21 -5.47
N VAL A 7 12.78 -1.11 -5.51
CA VAL A 7 11.46 -1.73 -5.32
C VAL A 7 11.53 -2.88 -4.34
N TYR A 8 10.54 -2.96 -3.45
CA TYR A 8 10.48 -3.94 -2.39
C TYR A 8 9.15 -4.66 -2.28
N PHE A 9 9.22 -5.98 -2.13
CA PHE A 9 8.13 -6.86 -1.75
C PHE A 9 8.66 -8.13 -1.06
N ARG A 10 8.11 -8.46 0.11
CA ARG A 10 8.35 -9.71 0.84
C ARG A 10 7.06 -10.27 1.40
N GLY A 11 6.34 -11.11 0.69
CA GLY A 11 5.05 -11.59 1.17
C GLY A 11 4.71 -12.96 0.64
N THR A 12 4.04 -13.76 1.48
CA THR A 12 3.57 -15.08 1.11
C THR A 12 2.78 -15.01 -0.19
N ALA A 13 3.13 -15.86 -1.14
CA ALA A 13 2.24 -16.31 -2.20
C ALA A 13 1.83 -17.74 -1.81
N ALA A 14 0.55 -18.00 -1.59
CA ALA A 14 0.10 -19.27 -1.02
C ALA A 14 0.56 -20.48 -1.87
N GLY A 15 1.17 -21.48 -1.21
CA GLY A 15 1.47 -22.80 -1.77
C GLY A 15 2.88 -23.02 -2.34
N SER A 16 3.29 -24.28 -2.47
CA SER A 16 4.54 -24.68 -3.15
C SER A 16 4.57 -24.17 -4.59
N VAL A 17 5.76 -24.06 -5.20
CA VAL A 17 5.94 -23.61 -6.61
C VAL A 17 5.01 -24.35 -7.61
N LYS A 18 4.60 -25.59 -7.29
CA LYS A 18 3.62 -26.38 -8.06
C LYS A 18 2.16 -25.89 -7.92
N ALA A 19 1.76 -25.41 -6.74
CA ALA A 19 0.42 -24.83 -6.51
C ALA A 19 0.29 -23.42 -7.12
N LEU A 20 1.40 -22.69 -7.25
CA LEU A 20 1.47 -21.33 -7.84
C LEU A 20 1.07 -21.26 -9.32
N LEU A 21 1.03 -22.39 -10.04
CA LEU A 21 0.62 -22.43 -11.45
C LEU A 21 -0.91 -22.46 -11.63
N TYR A 22 -1.68 -22.80 -10.59
CA TYR A 22 -3.11 -23.09 -10.74
C TYR A 22 -4.05 -22.34 -9.79
N ASN A 23 -3.57 -21.74 -8.70
CA ASN A 23 -4.44 -21.08 -7.73
C ASN A 23 -4.41 -19.54 -7.87
N LYS A 24 -5.42 -18.99 -8.56
CA LYS A 24 -5.66 -17.54 -8.72
C LYS A 24 -6.44 -16.93 -7.54
N ASP A 25 -6.90 -17.74 -6.59
CA ASP A 25 -7.83 -17.31 -5.55
C ASP A 25 -7.15 -16.39 -4.52
N TYR A 26 -5.82 -16.49 -4.40
CA TYR A 26 -5.04 -15.62 -3.53
C TYR A 26 -4.39 -14.46 -4.30
N SER A 27 -4.63 -13.22 -3.86
CA SER A 27 -4.02 -12.02 -4.46
C SER A 27 -4.32 -11.85 -5.96
N LEU A 28 -5.37 -12.51 -6.47
CA LEU A 28 -5.71 -12.54 -7.90
C LEU A 28 -4.54 -13.01 -8.80
N GLY A 29 -3.60 -13.79 -8.25
CA GLY A 29 -2.38 -14.23 -8.95
C GLY A 29 -1.25 -13.20 -9.03
N ILE A 30 -1.42 -11.99 -8.46
CA ILE A 30 -0.44 -10.90 -8.59
C ILE A 30 0.86 -11.23 -7.86
N ARG A 31 0.81 -11.73 -6.62
CA ARG A 31 2.04 -12.07 -5.87
C ARG A 31 2.84 -13.16 -6.56
N GLN A 32 2.18 -14.15 -7.16
CA GLN A 32 2.80 -15.20 -7.97
C GLN A 32 3.50 -14.60 -9.19
N LEU A 33 2.82 -13.69 -9.89
CA LEU A 33 3.40 -12.97 -11.02
C LEU A 33 4.63 -12.16 -10.60
N LEU A 34 4.56 -11.45 -9.47
CA LEU A 34 5.66 -10.66 -8.94
C LEU A 34 6.90 -11.52 -8.67
N LEU A 35 6.72 -12.63 -7.97
CA LEU A 35 7.81 -13.57 -7.66
C LEU A 35 8.42 -14.17 -8.92
N ARG A 36 7.60 -14.57 -9.89
CA ARG A 36 8.08 -15.19 -11.13
C ARG A 36 8.83 -14.20 -12.02
N ARG A 37 8.33 -12.95 -12.14
CA ARG A 37 8.82 -11.98 -13.14
C ARG A 37 9.89 -11.02 -12.60
N TYR A 38 9.83 -10.67 -11.31
CA TYR A 38 10.60 -9.55 -10.76
C TYR A 38 11.61 -9.96 -9.67
N SER A 39 11.65 -11.22 -9.23
CA SER A 39 12.63 -11.70 -8.23
C SER A 39 14.09 -11.61 -8.65
N ARG A 40 14.37 -11.44 -9.95
CA ARG A 40 15.73 -11.36 -10.51
C ARG A 40 16.06 -9.99 -11.10
N VAL A 41 15.19 -9.00 -10.94
CA VAL A 41 15.43 -7.65 -11.48
C VAL A 41 16.41 -6.92 -10.57
N ARG A 42 17.44 -6.29 -11.16
CA ARG A 42 18.46 -5.57 -10.41
C ARG A 42 17.84 -4.37 -9.69
N GLY A 43 18.19 -4.17 -8.43
CA GLY A 43 17.65 -3.10 -7.58
C GLY A 43 16.26 -3.40 -7.00
N TRP A 44 15.72 -4.59 -7.25
CA TRP A 44 14.45 -5.05 -6.71
C TRP A 44 14.69 -6.15 -5.69
N VAL A 45 13.96 -6.09 -4.58
CA VAL A 45 13.92 -7.15 -3.57
C VAL A 45 12.50 -7.70 -3.57
N VAL A 46 12.29 -8.84 -4.24
CA VAL A 46 10.98 -9.50 -4.36
C VAL A 46 11.11 -10.95 -3.90
N SER A 47 10.47 -11.29 -2.78
CA SER A 47 10.57 -12.62 -2.17
C SER A 47 9.26 -13.05 -1.48
N ASP A 48 9.06 -14.36 -1.35
CA ASP A 48 7.99 -14.98 -0.57
C ASP A 48 8.40 -15.24 0.88
N ARG A 49 9.70 -15.13 1.19
CA ARG A 49 10.25 -15.32 2.53
C ARG A 49 10.30 -14.00 3.27
N ILE A 50 9.62 -13.96 4.41
CA ILE A 50 9.70 -12.86 5.36
C ILE A 50 10.79 -13.21 6.38
N ASN A 51 11.90 -12.46 6.36
CA ASN A 51 12.90 -12.53 7.41
C ASN A 51 12.71 -11.35 8.36
N SER A 52 12.19 -11.62 9.56
CA SER A 52 11.82 -10.58 10.54
C SER A 52 13.00 -9.69 10.94
N SER A 53 14.24 -10.19 10.93
CA SER A 53 15.41 -9.42 11.36
C SER A 53 15.85 -8.34 10.37
N SER A 54 15.48 -8.46 9.08
CA SER A 54 15.85 -7.52 8.02
C SER A 54 14.66 -6.77 7.43
N TYR A 55 13.44 -7.21 7.72
CA TYR A 55 12.21 -6.71 7.11
C TYR A 55 12.06 -5.18 7.20
N HIS A 56 12.18 -4.61 8.41
CA HIS A 56 12.04 -3.17 8.59
C HIS A 56 13.22 -2.37 8.02
N ASP A 57 14.45 -2.91 8.09
CA ASP A 57 15.64 -2.24 7.51
C ASP A 57 15.50 -2.14 5.99
N GLU A 58 15.09 -3.23 5.33
CA GLU A 58 14.85 -3.24 3.89
C GLU A 58 13.73 -2.27 3.52
N LEU A 59 12.61 -2.24 4.26
CA LEU A 59 11.53 -1.27 4.05
C LEU A 59 12.01 0.19 4.16
N LEU A 60 12.80 0.51 5.19
CA LEU A 60 13.37 1.85 5.39
C LEU A 60 14.33 2.25 4.27
N ARG A 61 15.01 1.28 3.66
CA ARG A 61 15.95 1.45 2.55
C ARG A 61 15.29 1.44 1.17
N SER A 62 13.99 1.17 1.08
CA SER A 62 13.28 0.99 -0.18
C SER A 62 12.58 2.25 -0.66
N VAL A 63 12.69 2.58 -1.95
CA VAL A 63 11.99 3.73 -2.55
C VAL A 63 10.50 3.43 -2.73
N PHE A 64 10.19 2.32 -3.41
CA PHE A 64 8.83 1.87 -3.70
C PHE A 64 8.54 0.53 -3.02
N CYS A 65 7.36 0.40 -2.42
CA CYS A 65 6.92 -0.82 -1.76
C CYS A 65 5.65 -1.34 -2.40
N LEU A 66 5.74 -2.52 -3.01
CA LEU A 66 4.58 -3.12 -3.65
C LEU A 66 3.58 -3.56 -2.57
N ALA A 67 2.34 -3.13 -2.74
CA ALA A 67 1.20 -3.47 -1.90
C ALA A 67 0.13 -4.18 -2.75
N PRO A 68 0.41 -5.40 -3.25
CA PRO A 68 -0.62 -6.21 -3.91
C PRO A 68 -1.67 -6.63 -2.88
N ALA A 69 -2.92 -6.77 -3.35
CA ALA A 69 -4.02 -7.31 -2.57
C ALA A 69 -3.61 -8.64 -1.89
N GLY A 70 -4.09 -8.88 -0.67
CA GLY A 70 -3.87 -10.11 0.07
C GLY A 70 -5.06 -11.05 -0.08
N TRP A 71 -5.50 -11.59 1.05
CA TRP A 71 -6.83 -12.19 1.17
C TRP A 71 -7.94 -11.14 0.95
N GLU A 72 -7.70 -9.94 1.48
CA GLU A 72 -8.54 -8.77 1.23
C GLU A 72 -7.86 -7.80 0.26
N LEU A 73 -8.61 -6.81 -0.22
CA LEU A 73 -8.12 -5.81 -1.18
C LEU A 73 -7.08 -4.84 -0.58
N TRP A 74 -6.82 -4.94 0.73
CA TRP A 74 -5.77 -4.20 1.43
C TRP A 74 -4.70 -5.14 1.99
N SER A 75 -3.56 -4.56 2.37
CA SER A 75 -2.46 -5.29 2.97
C SER A 75 -1.86 -4.48 4.11
N VAL A 76 -1.48 -5.12 5.22
CA VAL A 76 -0.71 -4.49 6.31
C VAL A 76 0.54 -3.77 5.77
N ARG A 77 1.14 -4.31 4.70
CA ARG A 77 2.29 -3.72 4.00
C ARG A 77 2.05 -2.31 3.50
N PHE A 78 0.80 -1.99 3.16
CA PHE A 78 0.42 -0.65 2.74
C PHE A 78 0.69 0.36 3.85
N PHE A 79 0.26 0.05 5.06
CA PHE A 79 0.49 0.91 6.22
C PHE A 79 1.96 0.92 6.62
N GLU A 80 2.63 -0.24 6.67
CA GLU A 80 4.06 -0.32 6.99
C GLU A 80 4.93 0.51 6.03
N ALA A 81 4.60 0.48 4.74
CA ALA A 81 5.27 1.32 3.75
C ALA A 81 5.09 2.80 4.06
N ILE A 82 3.88 3.24 4.41
CA ILE A 82 3.62 4.63 4.81
C ILE A 82 4.45 5.02 6.02
N LEU A 83 4.42 4.21 7.09
CA LEU A 83 5.12 4.52 8.34
C LEU A 83 6.63 4.58 8.18
N LEU A 84 7.20 3.75 7.30
CA LEU A 84 8.64 3.70 7.04
C LEU A 84 9.06 4.59 5.84
N GLY A 85 8.14 5.41 5.33
CA GLY A 85 8.39 6.37 4.25
C GLY A 85 8.69 5.74 2.87
N CYS A 86 8.37 4.47 2.70
CA CYS A 86 8.45 3.77 1.42
C CYS A 86 7.17 4.06 0.62
N ILE A 87 7.29 4.52 -0.63
CA ILE A 87 6.14 4.91 -1.45
C ILE A 87 5.30 3.67 -1.77
N PRO A 88 4.04 3.57 -1.27
CA PRO A 88 3.20 2.41 -1.55
C PRO A 88 2.82 2.36 -3.03
N VAL A 89 2.98 1.19 -3.64
CA VAL A 89 2.53 0.91 -5.01
C VAL A 89 1.33 -0.01 -4.95
N LEU A 90 0.15 0.56 -5.19
CA LEU A 90 -1.12 -0.15 -5.23
C LEU A 90 -1.23 -0.90 -6.56
N LEU A 91 -1.34 -2.23 -6.49
CA LEU A 91 -1.44 -3.12 -7.64
C LEU A 91 -2.86 -3.69 -7.79
N THR A 92 -3.87 -2.95 -7.37
CA THR A 92 -5.27 -3.39 -7.44
C THR A 92 -6.15 -2.26 -7.95
N ASP A 93 -7.14 -2.60 -8.77
CA ASP A 93 -8.04 -1.63 -9.38
C ASP A 93 -9.11 -1.17 -8.38
N ASP A 94 -9.61 -2.11 -7.58
CA ASP A 94 -10.72 -1.93 -6.63
C ASP A 94 -10.22 -2.01 -5.18
N VAL A 95 -9.72 -0.89 -4.64
CA VAL A 95 -9.43 -0.79 -3.20
C VAL A 95 -10.09 0.46 -2.63
N GLN A 96 -10.83 0.26 -1.54
CA GLN A 96 -11.34 1.36 -0.73
C GLN A 96 -10.27 1.70 0.32
N LEU A 97 -9.75 2.91 0.28
CA LEU A 97 -8.68 3.34 1.19
C LEU A 97 -9.25 4.16 2.36
N PRO A 98 -8.66 4.05 3.57
CA PRO A 98 -9.10 4.84 4.72
C PRO A 98 -9.12 6.35 4.43
N PHE A 99 -10.22 7.02 4.76
CA PHE A 99 -10.32 8.47 4.58
C PHE A 99 -10.08 8.96 3.13
N GLN A 100 -10.24 8.12 2.11
CA GLN A 100 -9.99 8.46 0.69
C GLN A 100 -10.82 9.64 0.17
N GLN A 101 -11.91 10.00 0.83
CA GLN A 101 -12.72 11.19 0.50
C GLN A 101 -12.04 12.50 0.95
N ARG A 102 -11.07 12.42 1.86
CA ARG A 102 -10.34 13.57 2.44
C ARG A 102 -8.85 13.52 2.14
N LEU A 103 -8.31 12.34 1.82
CA LEU A 103 -6.91 12.13 1.52
C LEU A 103 -6.70 11.90 0.02
N ASP A 104 -5.94 12.79 -0.59
CA ASP A 104 -5.45 12.58 -1.94
C ASP A 104 -4.28 11.58 -1.93
N TYR A 105 -4.61 10.30 -2.09
CA TYR A 105 -3.64 9.22 -2.17
C TYR A 105 -2.64 9.37 -3.32
N SER A 106 -2.95 10.14 -4.37
CA SER A 106 -2.01 10.36 -5.48
C SER A 106 -0.78 11.14 -5.04
N ARG A 107 -0.89 11.93 -3.94
CA ARG A 107 0.23 12.69 -3.37
C ARG A 107 1.32 11.80 -2.80
N PHE A 108 1.01 10.58 -2.35
CA PHE A 108 1.96 9.75 -1.61
C PHE A 108 2.00 8.27 -2.02
N THR A 109 1.17 7.86 -2.99
CA THR A 109 1.17 6.49 -3.54
C THR A 109 1.40 6.49 -5.05
N VAL A 110 1.66 5.31 -5.61
CA VAL A 110 1.59 5.04 -7.05
C VAL A 110 0.51 3.98 -7.26
N LYS A 111 -0.44 4.21 -8.16
CA LYS A 111 -1.42 3.19 -8.56
C LYS A 111 -1.00 2.61 -9.91
N VAL A 112 -0.89 1.30 -10.00
CA VAL A 112 -0.65 0.57 -11.24
C VAL A 112 -1.80 -0.40 -11.43
N GLU A 113 -2.52 -0.23 -12.54
CA GLU A 113 -3.64 -1.09 -12.89
C GLU A 113 -3.19 -2.53 -13.10
N GLN A 114 -4.06 -3.50 -12.77
CA GLN A 114 -3.67 -4.91 -12.82
C GLN A 114 -3.19 -5.35 -14.21
N ARG A 115 -3.85 -4.86 -15.26
CA ARG A 115 -3.48 -5.14 -16.67
C ARG A 115 -2.09 -4.62 -17.05
N ARG A 116 -1.55 -3.64 -16.32
CA ARG A 116 -0.26 -2.98 -16.57
C ARG A 116 0.86 -3.47 -15.67
N ILE A 117 0.64 -4.51 -14.86
CA ILE A 117 1.67 -5.06 -13.97
C ILE A 117 2.91 -5.55 -14.73
N LEU A 118 2.78 -5.93 -16.01
CA LEU A 118 3.92 -6.30 -16.85
C LEU A 118 4.79 -5.10 -17.26
N GLU A 119 4.26 -3.88 -17.17
CA GLU A 119 4.97 -2.63 -17.42
C GLU A 119 5.57 -2.03 -16.13
N LEU A 120 5.41 -2.69 -14.98
CA LEU A 120 5.72 -2.14 -13.65
C LEU A 120 7.16 -1.60 -13.56
N GLU A 121 8.12 -2.29 -14.17
CA GLU A 121 9.52 -1.83 -14.22
C GLU A 121 9.66 -0.50 -14.96
N SER A 122 9.11 -0.41 -16.18
CA SER A 122 9.13 0.82 -16.97
C SER A 122 8.39 1.96 -16.26
N ILE A 123 7.24 1.67 -15.64
CA ILE A 123 6.44 2.67 -14.93
C ILE A 123 7.25 3.25 -13.77
N LEU A 124 7.76 2.40 -12.87
CA LEU A 124 8.45 2.87 -11.66
C LEU A 124 9.79 3.54 -11.98
N SER A 125 10.53 3.03 -12.96
CA SER A 125 11.79 3.64 -13.41
C SER A 125 11.61 4.98 -14.13
N SER A 126 10.42 5.25 -14.69
CA SER A 126 10.12 6.55 -15.31
C SER A 126 9.85 7.68 -14.31
N ILE A 127 9.61 7.34 -13.04
CA ILE A 127 9.32 8.32 -11.99
C ILE A 127 10.63 8.97 -11.55
N ASN A 128 10.80 10.25 -11.89
CA ASN A 128 12.00 10.99 -11.53
C ASN A 128 12.10 11.27 -10.01
N GLU A 129 13.31 11.62 -9.58
CA GLU A 129 13.63 11.87 -8.17
C GLU A 129 12.81 13.00 -7.55
N THR A 130 12.46 14.04 -8.31
CA THR A 130 11.62 15.14 -7.82
C THR A 130 10.21 14.69 -7.47
N VAL A 131 9.63 13.77 -8.26
CA VAL A 131 8.33 13.16 -7.93
C VAL A 131 8.46 12.22 -6.73
N ILE A 132 9.52 11.43 -6.66
CA ILE A 132 9.80 10.53 -5.53
C ILE A 132 9.88 11.33 -4.21
N ARG A 133 10.68 12.40 -4.18
CA ARG A 133 10.83 13.24 -2.98
C ARG A 133 9.50 13.88 -2.56
N ARG A 134 8.71 14.38 -3.52
CA ARG A 134 7.37 14.92 -3.25
C ARG A 134 6.45 13.87 -2.63
N LYS A 135 6.46 12.63 -3.14
CA LYS A 135 5.66 11.54 -2.58
C LYS A 135 6.10 11.16 -1.17
N GLN A 136 7.40 11.11 -0.91
CA GLN A 136 7.95 10.86 0.41
C GLN A 136 7.61 11.97 1.42
N GLU A 137 7.55 13.22 0.98
CA GLU A 137 7.06 14.31 1.82
C GLU A 137 5.58 14.15 2.14
N GLY A 138 4.76 13.78 1.14
CA GLY A 138 3.35 13.43 1.36
C GLY A 138 3.16 12.29 2.39
N LEU A 139 4.08 11.32 2.44
CA LEU A 139 4.06 10.29 3.49
C LEU A 139 4.25 10.88 4.90
N LYS A 140 5.15 11.85 5.06
CA LYS A 140 5.35 12.56 6.33
C LYS A 140 4.16 13.44 6.73
N GLU A 141 3.38 13.91 5.76
CA GLU A 141 2.16 14.67 6.04
C GLU A 141 1.02 13.75 6.52
N VAL A 142 0.99 12.49 6.05
CA VAL A 142 -0.14 11.59 6.26
C VAL A 142 0.08 10.51 7.32
N TRP A 143 1.32 10.20 7.72
CA TRP A 143 1.59 9.08 8.65
C TRP A 143 0.80 9.18 9.97
N LYS A 144 0.63 10.40 10.52
CA LYS A 144 -0.14 10.61 11.74
C LYS A 144 -1.59 10.16 11.57
N ARG A 145 -2.21 10.49 10.42
CA ARG A 145 -3.57 10.06 10.06
C ARG A 145 -3.73 8.55 9.88
N MET A 146 -2.61 7.83 9.77
CA MET A 146 -2.57 6.37 9.63
C MET A 146 -2.15 5.66 10.93
N THR A 147 -1.98 6.40 12.04
CA THR A 147 -1.55 5.86 13.34
C THR A 147 -2.46 6.30 14.46
N TYR A 148 -2.58 5.47 15.50
CA TYR A 148 -3.27 5.80 16.73
C TYR A 148 -2.27 6.36 17.73
N GLN A 149 -2.45 7.63 18.13
CA GLN A 149 -1.61 8.23 19.16
C GLN A 149 -2.14 7.88 20.56
N ARG A 150 -1.24 7.90 21.55
CA ARG A 150 -1.59 7.72 22.96
C ARG A 150 -0.93 8.80 23.81
N PRO A 151 -1.68 9.80 24.31
CA PRO A 151 -3.13 10.01 24.12
C PRO A 151 -3.50 10.33 22.65
N PRO A 152 -4.78 10.23 22.26
CA PRO A 152 -5.21 10.65 20.93
C PRO A 152 -4.85 12.10 20.65
N GLU A 153 -4.48 12.40 19.41
CA GLU A 153 -4.09 13.74 19.00
C GLU A 153 -4.85 14.16 17.74
N ASP A 154 -5.05 15.48 17.57
CA ASP A 154 -5.68 16.03 16.38
C ASP A 154 -4.99 15.55 15.10
N GLY A 155 -5.82 15.05 14.17
CA GLY A 155 -5.37 14.53 12.88
C GLY A 155 -4.73 13.15 12.94
N ASP A 156 -4.84 12.42 14.04
CA ASP A 156 -4.50 11.00 14.09
C ASP A 156 -5.60 10.09 13.50
N ALA A 157 -5.37 8.78 13.47
CA ALA A 157 -6.35 7.82 12.97
C ALA A 157 -7.62 7.76 13.85
N PHE A 158 -7.50 7.98 15.17
CA PHE A 158 -8.65 7.97 16.08
C PHE A 158 -9.60 9.12 15.76
N THR A 159 -9.09 10.34 15.74
CA THR A 159 -9.84 11.56 15.42
C THR A 159 -10.43 11.47 14.01
N GLY A 160 -9.69 10.95 13.03
CA GLY A 160 -10.20 10.72 11.68
C GLY A 160 -11.40 9.76 11.62
N ILE A 161 -11.41 8.71 12.44
CA ILE A 161 -12.56 7.79 12.56
C ILE A 161 -13.74 8.51 13.22
N MET A 162 -13.49 9.23 14.31
CA MET A 162 -14.54 9.96 15.03
C MET A 162 -15.23 10.99 14.14
N ASP A 163 -14.47 11.71 13.31
CA ASP A 163 -15.02 12.66 12.35
C ASP A 163 -15.92 11.99 11.30
N GLU A 164 -15.50 10.84 10.76
CA GLU A 164 -16.26 10.13 9.73
C GLU A 164 -17.54 9.52 10.32
N LEU A 165 -17.49 9.04 11.56
CA LEU A 165 -18.66 8.58 12.30
C LEU A 165 -19.63 9.72 12.57
N ALA A 166 -19.16 10.88 13.07
CA ALA A 166 -19.98 12.05 13.32
C ALA A 166 -20.70 12.50 12.04
N ARG A 167 -19.97 12.58 10.92
CA ARG A 167 -20.53 12.89 9.60
C ARG A 167 -21.61 11.89 9.20
N ARG A 168 -21.40 10.60 9.44
CA ARG A 168 -22.36 9.56 9.07
C ARG A 168 -23.64 9.66 9.91
N VAL A 169 -23.54 9.95 11.21
CA VAL A 169 -24.69 10.21 12.07
C VAL A 169 -25.51 11.39 11.55
N GLU A 170 -24.86 12.50 11.19
CA GLU A 170 -25.56 13.66 10.58
C GLU A 170 -26.27 13.32 9.28
N THR A 171 -25.66 12.49 8.42
CA THR A 171 -26.31 12.06 7.18
C THR A 171 -27.48 11.11 7.41
N LEU A 172 -27.38 10.22 8.40
CA LEU A 172 -28.46 9.29 8.75
C LEU A 172 -29.65 10.04 9.37
N GLY A 173 -29.38 11.03 10.23
CA GLY A 173 -30.40 11.92 10.80
C GLY A 173 -31.08 12.85 9.79
N LYS A 174 -30.56 12.94 8.56
CA LYS A 174 -31.17 13.66 7.43
C LYS A 174 -31.98 12.75 6.49
N THR A 175 -32.03 11.44 6.74
CA THR A 175 -32.96 10.56 6.03
C THR A 175 -34.37 10.89 6.52
N PRO A 176 -35.33 11.28 5.66
CA PRO A 176 -36.70 11.48 6.10
C PRO A 176 -37.19 10.19 6.76
N ALA A 177 -37.75 10.28 7.95
CA ALA A 177 -38.61 9.23 8.47
C ALA A 177 -39.79 9.11 7.51
N GLY A 178 -39.69 8.22 6.52
CA GLY A 178 -40.64 8.14 5.42
C GLY A 178 -40.64 6.77 4.77
N GLY A 179 -41.55 5.92 5.24
CA GLY A 179 -42.11 4.81 4.46
C GLY A 179 -41.53 3.42 4.75
N TRP A 180 -42.13 2.73 5.72
CA TRP A 180 -42.65 1.38 5.52
C TRP A 180 -44.14 1.42 5.81
#